data_AF-A0A7V9DVT9-F1
#
_entry.id   AF-A0A7V9DVT9-F1
#
_cell.length_a   1.000
_cell.length_b   1.000
_cell.length_c   1.000
_cell.angle_alpha   90.00
_cell.angle_beta   90.00
_cell.angle_gamma   90.00
#
_symmetry.space_group_name_H-M   'P 1'
#
loop_
_entity.id
_entity.type
_entity.pdbx_description
1 polymer ?
#
loop_
_entity_poly.entity_id
_entity_poly.type
_entity_poly.pdbx_seq_one_letter_code
_entity_poly.pdbx_strand_id
1 'polypeptide(L)'
;MKHPLRRSLLVLATFLPLSLAVQPVQAKSDLEQVEVSVGRLLEEGHYTHQPLNDEVSKKFLRTYLELLDFSHLFFTQQDVDALYAKFGSSLDDDVLLGNLKPAYEIYELYQKRVDDRVAKVKELLKGPIDVKPDTTIDLSRQKTLWPKDEAEADEMWRGRIANELLQEKLSEHPIEPGPQLVARRYDRLVRNVHEEDQPEQVKLFLAALAQTYDPHSEYLSKADLKNFSINMGLSLVGIGAMLRTEDGYAKIESLVPGGPAQKAGSIKVGDRITAVAQGPADFADVRDMRLDKVVEMIRGKKGTKVRLLVIPADAPDPSKRKTIELVRDEIKLKDQEARADIIIKKDKDGEPVKLGWITLPSFYADMERHQKSTTKDVLQLLKRLKKENIGGIVVDLRRNGGGSLEEAIALTGL
;
A
#
# COMPACT_ATOMS: atom_id res chain seq x y z
N MET A 1 -13.83 79.42 60.73
CA MET A 1 -12.61 78.80 61.28
C MET A 1 -12.49 77.38 60.72
N LYS A 2 -11.26 76.99 60.35
CA LYS A 2 -10.90 75.80 59.56
C LYS A 2 -10.96 74.48 60.36
N HIS A 3 -11.20 73.38 59.63
CA HIS A 3 -10.73 71.97 59.77
C HIS A 3 -11.85 70.88 59.78
N PRO A 4 -11.59 69.65 59.30
CA PRO A 4 -11.51 69.30 57.86
C PRO A 4 -12.28 68.01 57.48
N LEU A 5 -12.23 67.70 56.18
CA LEU A 5 -12.82 66.55 55.50
C LEU A 5 -12.46 65.17 56.10
N ARG A 6 -13.44 64.26 56.12
CA ARG A 6 -13.24 62.81 56.06
C ARG A 6 -13.89 62.30 54.77
N ARG A 7 -13.05 61.89 53.80
CA ARG A 7 -13.46 61.23 52.55
C ARG A 7 -13.74 59.76 52.85
N SER A 8 -14.97 59.30 52.64
CA SER A 8 -15.29 57.88 52.46
C SER A 8 -15.33 57.60 50.96
N LEU A 9 -14.31 56.91 50.43
CA LEU A 9 -14.35 56.33 49.09
C LEU A 9 -15.19 55.05 49.16
N LEU A 10 -16.36 55.07 48.53
CA LEU A 10 -17.11 53.86 48.18
C LEU A 10 -16.44 53.28 46.92
N VAL A 11 -15.75 52.15 47.04
CA VAL A 11 -15.21 51.42 45.88
C VAL A 11 -16.37 50.64 45.26
N LEU A 12 -16.86 51.12 44.12
CA LEU A 12 -17.82 50.39 43.29
C LEU A 12 -17.01 49.36 42.47
N ALA A 13 -17.05 48.09 42.89
CA ALA A 13 -16.43 47.00 42.13
C ALA A 13 -17.25 46.73 40.87
N THR A 14 -16.75 47.18 39.72
CA THR A 14 -17.27 46.80 38.41
C THR A 14 -16.87 45.36 38.12
N PHE A 15 -17.83 44.43 38.22
CA PHE A 15 -17.70 43.08 37.68
C PHE A 15 -17.71 43.17 36.15
N LEU A 16 -16.55 43.01 35.50
CA LEU A 16 -16.48 42.67 34.08
C LEU A 16 -16.85 41.17 33.95
N PRO A 17 -17.87 40.80 33.18
CA PRO A 17 -18.08 39.39 32.86
C PRO A 17 -16.94 38.93 31.96
N LEU A 18 -16.16 37.96 32.45
CA LEU A 18 -15.17 37.26 31.66
C LEU A 18 -15.93 36.43 30.61
N SER A 19 -16.03 36.91 29.38
CA SER A 19 -16.58 36.14 28.27
C SER A 19 -15.63 34.96 28.00
N LEU A 20 -15.99 33.77 28.48
CA LEU A 20 -15.40 32.53 28.00
C LEU A 20 -15.68 32.46 26.49
N ALA A 21 -14.65 32.71 25.69
CA ALA A 21 -14.69 32.48 24.26
C ALA A 21 -14.85 30.96 24.06
N VAL A 22 -16.08 30.52 23.84
CA VAL A 22 -16.36 29.17 23.35
C VAL A 22 -15.71 29.11 21.96
N GLN A 23 -14.60 28.38 21.84
CA GLN A 23 -14.01 28.13 20.54
C GLN A 23 -15.05 27.41 19.67
N PRO A 24 -15.25 27.83 18.42
CA PRO A 24 -16.21 27.17 17.54
C PRO A 24 -15.78 25.71 17.38
N VAL A 25 -16.70 24.78 17.64
CA VAL A 25 -16.51 23.36 17.34
C VAL A 25 -16.27 23.25 15.85
N GLN A 26 -15.02 23.01 15.46
CA GLN A 26 -14.64 22.77 14.08
C GLN A 26 -15.41 21.52 13.60
N ALA A 27 -16.11 21.63 12.47
CA ALA A 27 -16.79 20.48 11.89
C ALA A 27 -15.73 19.41 11.56
N LYS A 28 -15.95 18.17 12.02
CA LYS A 28 -15.02 17.07 11.80
C LYS A 28 -14.81 16.84 10.31
N SER A 29 -13.56 16.70 9.89
CA SER A 29 -13.23 16.29 8.53
C SER A 29 -13.75 14.87 8.24
N ASP A 30 -13.87 14.51 6.96
CA ASP A 30 -14.28 13.15 6.57
C ASP A 30 -13.37 12.08 7.20
N LEU A 31 -12.06 12.34 7.35
CA LEU A 31 -11.10 11.40 7.91
C LEU A 31 -11.27 11.19 9.42
N GLU A 32 -11.55 12.24 10.17
CA GLU A 32 -11.80 12.15 11.62
C GLU A 32 -13.10 11.38 11.91
N GLN A 33 -14.11 11.53 11.05
CA GLN A 33 -15.33 10.72 11.16
C GLN A 33 -15.08 9.26 10.81
N VAL A 34 -14.25 9.00 9.79
CA VAL A 34 -13.83 7.65 9.42
C VAL A 34 -13.07 6.97 10.56
N GLU A 35 -12.13 7.66 11.21
CA GLU A 35 -11.40 7.14 12.37
C GLU A 35 -12.35 6.70 13.49
N VAL A 36 -13.26 7.57 13.91
CA VAL A 36 -14.27 7.24 14.94
C VAL A 36 -15.11 6.03 14.53
N SER A 37 -15.49 5.95 13.25
CA SER A 37 -16.30 4.83 12.74
C SER A 37 -15.52 3.52 12.78
N VAL A 38 -14.25 3.54 12.40
CA VAL A 38 -13.36 2.36 12.45
C VAL A 38 -13.16 1.92 13.89
N GLY A 39 -12.86 2.84 14.81
CA GLY A 39 -12.71 2.54 16.23
C GLY A 39 -13.94 1.84 16.82
N ARG A 40 -15.14 2.39 16.57
CA ARG A 40 -16.39 1.78 17.04
C ARG A 40 -16.68 0.43 16.40
N LEU A 41 -16.43 0.28 15.10
CA LEU A 41 -16.62 -1.01 14.42
C LEU A 41 -15.72 -2.11 15.00
N LEU A 42 -14.48 -1.76 15.36
CA LEU A 42 -13.56 -2.70 16.00
C LEU A 42 -13.96 -3.00 17.44
N GLU A 43 -14.34 -1.98 18.22
CA GLU A 43 -14.75 -2.18 19.62
C GLU A 43 -16.05 -2.99 19.73
N GLU A 44 -17.06 -2.68 18.93
CA GLU A 44 -18.41 -3.29 19.04
C GLU A 44 -18.56 -4.55 18.17
N GLY A 45 -17.92 -4.57 17.00
CA GLY A 45 -18.15 -5.57 15.96
C GLY A 45 -17.08 -6.64 15.84
N HIS A 46 -15.90 -6.47 16.43
CA HIS A 46 -14.81 -7.43 16.30
C HIS A 46 -15.06 -8.68 17.15
N TYR A 47 -14.73 -9.86 16.61
CA TYR A 47 -14.95 -11.15 17.26
C TYR A 47 -14.26 -11.29 18.63
N THR A 48 -13.13 -10.61 18.82
CA THR A 48 -12.36 -10.66 20.08
C THR A 48 -13.05 -9.92 21.22
N HIS A 49 -14.02 -9.05 20.94
CA HIS A 49 -14.71 -8.20 21.92
C HIS A 49 -13.75 -7.42 22.83
N GLN A 50 -12.56 -7.06 22.31
CA GLN A 50 -11.59 -6.27 23.06
C GLN A 50 -12.02 -4.79 23.08
N PRO A 51 -12.20 -4.19 24.28
CA PRO A 51 -12.53 -2.78 24.37
C PRO A 51 -11.34 -1.93 23.92
N LEU A 52 -11.63 -0.77 23.34
CA LEU A 52 -10.57 0.17 22.99
C LEU A 52 -10.12 0.89 24.27
N ASN A 53 -8.95 0.51 24.79
CA ASN A 53 -8.44 0.95 26.09
C ASN A 53 -6.92 1.16 26.06
N ASP A 54 -6.33 1.62 27.18
CA ASP A 54 -4.88 1.76 27.37
C ASP A 54 -4.01 0.56 26.92
N GLU A 55 -4.48 -0.68 27.09
CA GLU A 55 -3.71 -1.86 26.68
C GLU A 55 -3.70 -1.97 25.15
N VAL A 56 -4.86 -1.76 24.52
CA VAL A 56 -4.97 -1.72 23.05
C VAL A 56 -4.19 -0.53 22.50
N SER A 57 -4.19 0.63 23.16
CA SER A 57 -3.39 1.81 22.77
C SER A 57 -1.89 1.51 22.68
N LYS A 58 -1.33 0.77 23.65
CA LYS A 58 0.09 0.39 23.64
C LYS A 58 0.42 -0.57 22.49
N LYS A 59 -0.48 -1.51 22.22
CA LYS A 59 -0.33 -2.47 21.11
C LYS A 59 -0.50 -1.74 19.77
N PHE A 60 -1.47 -0.85 19.67
CA PHE A 60 -1.72 -0.02 18.50
C PHE A 60 -0.51 0.84 18.16
N LEU A 61 0.05 1.54 19.15
CA LEU A 61 1.29 2.28 18.95
C LEU A 61 2.42 1.37 18.48
N ARG A 62 2.57 0.17 19.07
CA ARG A 62 3.58 -0.80 18.60
C ARG A 62 3.38 -1.13 17.13
N THR A 63 2.18 -1.56 16.76
CA THR A 63 1.82 -1.98 15.41
C THR A 63 2.06 -0.86 14.40
N TYR A 64 1.74 0.39 14.78
CA TYR A 64 1.98 1.53 13.90
C TYR A 64 3.47 1.80 13.67
N LEU A 65 4.29 1.74 14.72
CA LEU A 65 5.75 1.88 14.60
C LEU A 65 6.36 0.75 13.78
N GLU A 66 5.87 -0.48 13.92
CA GLU A 66 6.28 -1.62 13.10
C GLU A 66 5.87 -1.48 11.63
N LEU A 67 4.71 -0.87 11.33
CA LEU A 67 4.30 -0.63 9.95
C LEU A 67 5.16 0.45 9.27
N LEU A 68 5.58 1.48 10.02
CA LEU A 68 6.48 2.52 9.51
C LEU A 68 7.93 2.03 9.39
N ASP A 69 8.40 1.24 10.35
CA ASP A 69 9.80 0.85 10.47
C ASP A 69 9.97 -0.63 10.82
N PHE A 70 9.41 -1.52 10.00
CA PHE A 70 9.37 -2.98 10.23
C PHE A 70 10.74 -3.65 10.46
N SER A 71 11.81 -3.05 9.94
CA SER A 71 13.19 -3.55 10.12
C SER A 71 13.98 -2.79 11.18
N HIS A 72 13.31 -1.94 11.96
CA HIS A 72 13.88 -1.14 13.05
C HIS A 72 15.15 -0.39 12.63
N LEU A 73 15.07 0.29 11.48
CA LEU A 73 16.19 0.97 10.85
C LEU A 73 16.20 2.48 11.14
N PHE A 74 15.05 3.11 11.34
CA PHE A 74 14.94 4.57 11.33
C PHE A 74 14.71 5.15 12.72
N PHE A 75 13.79 4.58 13.50
CA PHE A 75 13.61 5.03 14.88
C PHE A 75 14.76 4.57 15.78
N THR A 76 15.01 5.34 16.83
CA THR A 76 15.81 4.88 17.97
C THR A 76 14.90 4.42 19.11
N GLN A 77 15.42 3.63 20.04
CA GLN A 77 14.67 3.25 21.25
C GLN A 77 14.26 4.49 22.06
N GLN A 78 15.07 5.56 22.07
CA GLN A 78 14.72 6.83 22.69
C GLN A 78 13.49 7.48 22.04
N ASP A 79 13.37 7.42 20.71
CA ASP A 79 12.17 7.89 20.00
C ASP A 79 10.96 7.07 20.39
N VAL A 80 11.09 5.74 20.36
CA VAL A 80 10.03 4.80 20.72
C VAL A 80 9.55 5.07 22.14
N ASP A 81 10.46 5.16 23.11
CA ASP A 81 10.13 5.43 24.52
C ASP A 81 9.43 6.79 24.69
N ALA A 82 9.87 7.83 23.98
CA ALA A 82 9.24 9.14 24.00
C ALA A 82 7.82 9.12 23.41
N LEU A 83 7.60 8.38 22.32
CA LEU A 83 6.28 8.18 21.73
C LEU A 83 5.35 7.40 22.66
N TYR A 84 5.84 6.35 23.32
CA TYR A 84 5.08 5.61 24.33
C TYR A 84 4.71 6.48 25.53
N ALA A 85 5.62 7.31 26.00
CA ALA A 85 5.33 8.26 27.07
C ALA A 85 4.26 9.29 26.68
N LYS A 86 4.20 9.66 25.39
CA LYS A 86 3.27 10.67 24.89
C LYS A 86 1.89 10.12 24.53
N PHE A 87 1.83 8.95 23.88
CA PHE A 87 0.62 8.43 23.24
C PHE A 87 0.21 7.05 23.75
N GLY A 88 1.07 6.33 24.46
CA GLY A 88 0.87 4.91 24.77
C GLY A 88 -0.42 4.59 25.53
N SER A 89 -0.99 5.55 26.26
CA SER A 89 -2.25 5.42 27.02
C SER A 89 -3.34 6.40 26.57
N SER A 90 -3.23 7.01 25.38
CA SER A 90 -4.25 7.97 24.90
C SER A 90 -4.82 7.66 23.52
N LEU A 91 -4.21 6.75 22.75
CA LEU A 91 -4.63 6.51 21.36
C LEU A 91 -6.07 6.02 21.23
N ASP A 92 -6.58 5.33 22.24
CA ASP A 92 -7.97 4.89 22.35
C ASP A 92 -8.92 6.08 22.43
N ASP A 93 -8.67 7.01 23.34
CA ASP A 93 -9.42 8.26 23.45
C ASP A 93 -9.29 9.10 22.16
N ASP A 94 -8.08 9.21 21.62
CA ASP A 94 -7.80 9.94 20.39
C ASP A 94 -8.65 9.41 19.23
N VAL A 95 -8.71 8.07 19.05
CA VAL A 95 -9.54 7.43 18.01
C VAL A 95 -11.03 7.70 18.22
N LEU A 96 -11.55 7.56 19.46
CA LEU A 96 -12.98 7.78 19.74
C LEU A 96 -13.40 9.25 19.61
N LEU A 97 -12.45 10.17 19.81
CA LEU A 97 -12.64 11.61 19.62
C LEU A 97 -12.38 12.05 18.18
N GLY A 98 -11.78 11.21 17.33
CA GLY A 98 -11.41 11.54 15.95
C GLY A 98 -10.23 12.52 15.91
N ASN A 99 -9.25 12.34 16.80
CA ASN A 99 -8.06 13.15 16.88
C ASN A 99 -6.91 12.50 16.10
N LEU A 100 -6.72 12.91 14.85
CA LEU A 100 -5.68 12.38 13.96
C LEU A 100 -4.26 12.91 14.25
N LYS A 101 -4.09 13.76 15.27
CA LYS A 101 -2.80 14.35 15.61
C LYS A 101 -1.69 13.31 15.86
N PRO A 102 -1.92 12.19 16.57
CA PRO A 102 -0.88 11.17 16.76
C PRO A 102 -0.41 10.56 15.44
N ALA A 103 -1.32 10.32 14.48
CA ALA A 103 -0.97 9.79 13.16
C ALA A 103 0.04 10.72 12.45
N TYR A 104 -0.25 12.02 12.43
CA TYR A 104 0.60 13.00 11.76
C TYR A 104 1.92 13.23 12.48
N GLU A 105 1.93 13.39 13.81
CA GLU A 105 3.15 13.70 14.56
C GLU A 105 4.14 12.52 14.58
N ILE A 106 3.65 11.28 14.67
CA ILE A 106 4.51 10.10 14.59
C ILE A 106 5.07 9.95 13.18
N TYR A 107 4.25 10.18 12.15
CA TYR A 107 4.70 10.13 10.76
C TYR A 107 5.73 11.23 10.46
N GLU A 108 5.54 12.44 10.96
CA GLU A 108 6.50 13.54 10.82
C GLU A 108 7.86 13.19 11.46
N LEU A 109 7.86 12.57 12.64
CA LEU A 109 9.09 12.07 13.26
C LEU A 109 9.75 10.98 12.39
N TYR A 110 8.97 10.06 11.82
CA TYR A 110 9.47 9.06 10.89
C TYR A 110 10.13 9.70 9.66
N GLN A 111 9.45 10.66 9.01
CA GLN A 111 9.99 11.40 7.87
C GLN A 111 11.32 12.05 8.22
N LYS A 112 11.38 12.74 9.37
CA LYS A 112 12.61 13.37 9.85
C LYS A 112 13.74 12.36 10.04
N ARG A 113 13.47 11.19 10.64
CA ARG A 113 14.49 10.14 10.84
C ARG A 113 14.97 9.55 9.52
N VAL A 114 14.09 9.39 8.54
CA VAL A 114 14.45 8.98 7.18
C VAL A 114 15.36 10.03 6.53
N ASP A 115 15.02 11.31 6.62
CA ASP A 115 15.81 12.41 6.05
C ASP A 115 17.21 12.50 6.66
N ASP A 116 17.28 12.53 8.00
CA ASP A 116 18.54 12.56 8.74
C ASP A 116 19.42 11.36 8.35
N ARG A 117 18.79 10.18 8.20
CA ARG A 117 19.51 8.97 7.84
C ARG A 117 20.03 9.00 6.42
N VAL A 118 19.21 9.41 5.46
CA VAL A 118 19.63 9.48 4.05
C VAL A 118 20.70 10.55 3.84
N ALA A 119 20.65 11.67 4.57
CA ALA A 119 21.74 12.64 4.59
C ALA A 119 23.06 12.01 5.07
N LYS A 120 23.03 11.27 6.19
CA LYS A 120 24.21 10.54 6.70
C LYS A 120 24.73 9.49 5.71
N VAL A 121 23.84 8.74 5.05
CA VAL A 121 24.22 7.77 4.01
C VAL A 121 24.93 8.46 2.86
N LYS A 122 24.42 9.60 2.37
CA LYS A 122 25.07 10.37 1.30
C LYS A 122 26.47 10.84 1.69
N GLU A 123 26.65 11.29 2.93
CA GLU A 123 27.99 11.65 3.43
C GLU A 123 28.91 10.43 3.50
N LEU A 124 28.42 9.29 3.98
CA LEU A 124 29.17 8.03 4.04
C LEU A 124 29.66 7.57 2.66
N LEU A 125 28.82 7.73 1.63
CA LEU A 125 29.12 7.34 0.24
C LEU A 125 30.19 8.20 -0.44
N LYS A 126 30.57 9.36 0.13
CA LYS A 126 31.67 10.21 -0.40
C LYS A 126 33.05 9.64 -0.09
N GLY A 127 33.17 8.81 0.94
CA GLY A 127 34.43 8.22 1.39
C GLY A 127 34.60 6.77 0.93
N PRO A 128 35.82 6.21 1.00
CA PRO A 128 36.02 4.78 0.84
C PRO A 128 35.34 4.03 1.98
N ILE A 129 34.56 2.99 1.65
CA ILE A 129 33.96 2.12 2.66
C ILE A 129 34.86 0.91 2.86
N ASP A 130 35.46 0.83 4.04
CA ASP A 130 36.30 -0.29 4.45
C ASP A 130 35.42 -1.47 4.88
N VAL A 131 35.52 -2.59 4.15
CA VAL A 131 34.82 -3.84 4.46
C VAL A 131 35.82 -4.74 5.17
N LYS A 132 35.75 -4.81 6.50
CA LYS A 132 36.65 -5.67 7.28
C LYS A 132 36.24 -7.14 7.13
N PRO A 133 37.19 -8.09 6.93
CA PRO A 133 36.89 -9.49 6.63
C PRO A 133 35.96 -10.21 7.62
N ASP A 134 36.01 -9.87 8.91
CA ASP A 134 35.25 -10.57 9.97
C ASP A 134 34.00 -9.79 10.44
N THR A 135 33.53 -8.81 9.67
CA THR A 135 32.34 -8.03 10.03
C THR A 135 31.08 -8.82 9.70
N THR A 136 30.23 -9.04 10.70
CA THR A 136 28.88 -9.58 10.51
C THR A 136 27.86 -8.46 10.52
N ILE A 137 26.78 -8.64 9.76
CA ILE A 137 25.62 -7.75 9.79
C ILE A 137 24.35 -8.57 9.88
N ASP A 138 23.35 -8.02 10.56
CA ASP A 138 22.01 -8.61 10.60
C ASP A 138 21.20 -8.16 9.39
N LEU A 139 20.96 -9.08 8.46
CA LEU A 139 20.12 -8.82 7.28
C LEU A 139 18.63 -8.75 7.63
N SER A 140 18.21 -9.44 8.69
CA SER A 140 16.81 -9.44 9.17
C SER A 140 16.76 -8.88 10.58
N ARG A 141 16.13 -7.71 10.72
CA ARG A 141 16.05 -6.95 11.98
C ARG A 141 14.64 -6.86 12.55
N GLN A 142 13.67 -7.54 11.94
CA GLN A 142 12.26 -7.53 12.35
C GLN A 142 12.00 -8.00 13.80
N LYS A 143 12.97 -8.73 14.38
CA LYS A 143 12.89 -9.25 15.75
C LYS A 143 13.92 -8.61 16.69
N THR A 144 14.70 -7.65 16.20
CA THR A 144 15.69 -6.95 17.03
C THR A 144 15.00 -5.84 17.82
N LEU A 145 15.74 -5.17 18.70
CA LEU A 145 15.29 -3.90 19.25
C LEU A 145 15.69 -2.78 18.30
N TRP A 146 15.00 -1.64 18.38
CA TRP A 146 15.50 -0.42 17.76
C TRP A 146 16.86 -0.06 18.35
N PRO A 147 17.76 0.54 17.54
CA PRO A 147 19.03 1.05 18.04
C PRO A 147 18.79 1.94 19.25
N LYS A 148 19.55 1.74 20.33
CA LYS A 148 19.36 2.48 21.58
C LYS A 148 19.45 4.00 21.37
N ASP A 149 20.35 4.44 20.49
CA ASP A 149 20.63 5.83 20.20
C ASP A 149 21.20 6.00 18.78
N GLU A 150 21.49 7.25 18.42
CA GLU A 150 22.04 7.61 17.11
C GLU A 150 23.40 6.97 16.82
N ALA A 151 24.23 6.72 17.84
CA ALA A 151 25.56 6.13 17.63
C ALA A 151 25.44 4.65 17.25
N GLU A 152 24.57 3.91 17.94
CA GLU A 152 24.25 2.53 17.56
C GLU A 152 23.58 2.46 16.18
N ALA A 153 22.67 3.39 15.88
CA ALA A 153 22.06 3.49 14.56
C ALA A 153 23.12 3.77 13.46
N ASP A 154 24.08 4.65 13.72
CA ASP A 154 25.15 4.99 12.78
C ASP A 154 26.04 3.80 12.45
N GLU A 155 26.40 2.98 13.44
CA GLU A 155 27.20 1.77 13.20
C GLU A 155 26.40 0.70 12.44
N MET A 156 25.14 0.49 12.81
CA MET A 156 24.23 -0.40 12.10
C MET A 156 24.13 -0.01 10.62
N TRP A 157 23.90 1.27 10.34
CA TRP A 157 23.79 1.77 8.97
C TRP A 157 25.11 1.72 8.21
N ARG A 158 26.25 1.96 8.87
CA ARG A 158 27.57 1.77 8.25
C ARG A 158 27.73 0.34 7.76
N GLY A 159 27.41 -0.65 8.60
CA GLY A 159 27.46 -2.07 8.21
C GLY A 159 26.51 -2.38 7.05
N ARG A 160 25.28 -1.86 7.09
CA ARG A 160 24.30 -2.03 6.02
C ARG A 160 24.80 -1.48 4.67
N ILE A 161 25.27 -0.23 4.64
CA ILE A 161 25.75 0.41 3.41
C ILE A 161 27.02 -0.29 2.90
N ALA A 162 27.91 -0.72 3.79
CA ALA A 162 29.08 -1.52 3.42
C ALA A 162 28.68 -2.82 2.71
N ASN A 163 27.68 -3.54 3.23
CA ASN A 163 27.15 -4.73 2.58
C ASN A 163 26.48 -4.42 1.23
N GLU A 164 25.68 -3.36 1.14
CA GLU A 164 25.07 -2.97 -0.14
C GLU A 164 26.15 -2.67 -1.20
N LEU A 165 27.19 -1.91 -0.86
CA LEU A 165 28.31 -1.66 -1.79
C LEU A 165 29.09 -2.94 -2.12
N LEU A 166 29.27 -3.84 -1.17
CA LEU A 166 29.91 -5.13 -1.42
C LEU A 166 29.10 -5.97 -2.41
N GLN A 167 27.78 -6.02 -2.25
CA GLN A 167 26.89 -6.71 -3.19
C GLN A 167 27.00 -6.12 -4.59
N GLU A 168 27.02 -4.79 -4.72
CA GLU A 168 27.22 -4.15 -6.03
C GLU A 168 28.62 -4.42 -6.61
N LYS A 169 29.66 -4.52 -5.76
CA LYS A 169 31.02 -4.88 -6.20
C LYS A 169 31.12 -6.34 -6.66
N LEU A 170 30.35 -7.23 -6.05
CA LEU A 170 30.27 -8.65 -6.42
C LEU A 170 29.32 -8.93 -7.59
N SER A 171 28.55 -7.93 -8.02
CA SER A 171 27.62 -8.05 -9.15
C SER A 171 28.38 -8.33 -10.44
N GLU A 172 27.99 -9.38 -11.17
CA GLU A 172 28.56 -9.74 -12.47
C GLU A 172 28.19 -8.74 -13.58
N HIS A 173 27.14 -7.95 -13.37
CA HIS A 173 26.57 -7.01 -14.35
C HIS A 173 26.24 -5.65 -13.72
N PRO A 174 27.24 -4.85 -13.31
CA PRO A 174 26.99 -3.52 -12.75
C PRO A 174 26.44 -2.58 -13.84
N ILE A 175 25.26 -2.01 -13.59
CA ILE A 175 24.59 -1.08 -14.51
C ILE A 175 25.10 0.36 -14.30
N GLU A 176 25.50 0.69 -13.06
CA GLU A 176 26.10 1.98 -12.68
C GLU A 176 27.05 1.78 -11.48
N PRO A 177 27.90 2.76 -11.13
CA PRO A 177 28.76 2.67 -9.94
C PRO A 177 27.95 2.45 -8.66
N GLY A 178 28.35 1.48 -7.83
CA GLY A 178 27.66 1.12 -6.59
C GLY A 178 27.24 2.31 -5.70
N PRO A 179 28.14 3.27 -5.40
CA PRO A 179 27.76 4.46 -4.62
C PRO A 179 26.65 5.31 -5.25
N GLN A 180 26.62 5.42 -6.59
CA GLN A 180 25.58 6.17 -7.30
C GLN A 180 24.23 5.45 -7.24
N LEU A 181 24.23 4.13 -7.43
CA LEU A 181 23.02 3.30 -7.31
C LEU A 181 22.44 3.35 -5.89
N VAL A 182 23.30 3.19 -4.87
CA VAL A 182 22.89 3.26 -3.47
C VAL A 182 22.34 4.65 -3.13
N ALA A 183 23.00 5.73 -3.54
CA ALA A 183 22.48 7.08 -3.34
C ALA A 183 21.10 7.27 -3.98
N ARG A 184 20.92 6.84 -5.24
CA ARG A 184 19.65 6.91 -5.97
C ARG A 184 18.53 6.13 -5.27
N ARG A 185 18.85 4.96 -4.70
CA ARG A 185 17.90 4.13 -3.93
C ARG A 185 17.36 4.89 -2.73
N TYR A 186 18.24 5.55 -1.97
CA TYR A 186 17.86 6.32 -0.79
C TYR A 186 17.20 7.67 -1.13
N ASP A 187 17.56 8.30 -2.25
CA ASP A 187 16.82 9.45 -2.79
C ASP A 187 15.36 9.09 -3.11
N ARG A 188 15.14 7.92 -3.73
CA ARG A 188 13.79 7.43 -4.00
C ARG A 188 13.03 7.12 -2.71
N LEU A 189 13.70 6.57 -1.69
CA LEU A 189 13.09 6.32 -0.40
C LEU A 189 12.55 7.61 0.23
N VAL A 190 13.40 8.64 0.35
CA VAL A 190 13.00 9.96 0.88
C VAL A 190 11.82 10.50 0.09
N ARG A 191 11.92 10.50 -1.25
CA ARG A 191 10.83 10.99 -2.11
C ARG A 191 9.51 10.29 -1.82
N ASN A 192 9.51 8.95 -1.78
CA ASN A 192 8.30 8.18 -1.51
C ASN A 192 7.68 8.52 -0.15
N VAL A 193 8.51 8.68 0.88
CA VAL A 193 8.09 9.03 2.25
C VAL A 193 7.53 10.46 2.34
N HIS A 194 8.04 11.39 1.53
CA HIS A 194 7.51 12.77 1.45
C HIS A 194 6.28 12.90 0.56
N GLU A 195 6.07 11.97 -0.37
CA GLU A 195 4.89 11.94 -1.25
C GLU A 195 3.64 11.36 -0.58
N GLU A 196 3.75 10.78 0.62
CA GLU A 196 2.59 10.33 1.39
C GLU A 196 1.78 11.52 1.92
N ASP A 197 0.60 11.72 1.32
CA ASP A 197 -0.34 12.74 1.74
C ASP A 197 -1.06 12.36 3.05
N GLN A 198 -1.79 13.32 3.63
CA GLN A 198 -2.52 13.11 4.89
C GLN A 198 -3.47 11.90 4.84
N PRO A 199 -4.30 11.69 3.80
CA PRO A 199 -5.11 10.47 3.66
C PRO A 199 -4.31 9.16 3.73
N GLU A 200 -3.14 9.07 3.08
CA GLU A 200 -2.32 7.86 3.15
C GLU A 200 -1.69 7.66 4.54
N GLN A 201 -1.29 8.74 5.22
CA GLN A 201 -0.81 8.65 6.61
C GLN A 201 -1.89 8.13 7.56
N VAL A 202 -3.13 8.62 7.41
CA VAL A 202 -4.29 8.14 8.19
C VAL A 202 -4.62 6.70 7.84
N LYS A 203 -4.52 6.30 6.57
CA LYS A 203 -4.71 4.90 6.15
C LYS A 203 -3.72 3.97 6.87
N LEU A 204 -2.43 4.33 6.94
CA LEU A 204 -1.43 3.53 7.67
C LEU A 204 -1.77 3.42 9.15
N PHE A 205 -2.24 4.51 9.76
CA PHE A 205 -2.66 4.56 11.15
C PHE A 205 -3.88 3.67 11.43
N LEU A 206 -4.93 3.75 10.60
CA LEU A 206 -6.12 2.91 10.75
C LEU A 206 -5.84 1.44 10.43
N ALA A 207 -4.92 1.15 9.50
CA ALA A 207 -4.47 -0.21 9.24
C ALA A 207 -3.74 -0.81 10.47
N ALA A 208 -2.90 -0.01 11.14
CA ALA A 208 -2.26 -0.42 12.38
C ALA A 208 -3.27 -0.68 13.52
N LEU A 209 -4.32 0.15 13.61
CA LEU A 209 -5.40 -0.07 14.57
C LEU A 209 -6.12 -1.39 14.30
N ALA A 210 -6.49 -1.67 13.04
CA ALA A 210 -7.15 -2.91 12.67
C ALA A 210 -6.28 -4.15 12.95
N GLN A 211 -5.00 -4.12 12.57
CA GLN A 211 -4.06 -5.23 12.79
C GLN A 211 -3.75 -5.51 14.26
N THR A 212 -4.02 -4.54 15.15
CA THR A 212 -3.85 -4.72 16.59
C THR A 212 -4.84 -5.72 17.17
N TYR A 213 -6.02 -5.84 16.56
CA TYR A 213 -7.06 -6.77 17.00
C TYR A 213 -6.74 -8.21 16.54
N ASP A 214 -6.36 -8.40 15.27
CA ASP A 214 -5.89 -9.67 14.72
C ASP A 214 -5.18 -9.48 13.34
N PRO A 215 -4.48 -10.48 12.79
CA PRO A 215 -3.70 -10.32 11.54
C PRO A 215 -4.53 -10.36 10.24
N HIS A 216 -5.85 -10.53 10.32
CA HIS A 216 -6.80 -10.58 9.20
C HIS A 216 -7.76 -9.38 9.17
N SER A 217 -7.78 -8.57 10.22
CA SER A 217 -8.48 -7.29 10.27
C SER A 217 -7.68 -6.21 9.52
N GLU A 218 -8.31 -5.63 8.49
CA GLU A 218 -7.67 -4.64 7.60
C GLU A 218 -8.58 -3.43 7.40
N TYR A 219 -7.98 -2.23 7.41
CA TYR A 219 -8.63 -1.03 6.92
C TYR A 219 -8.33 -0.84 5.43
N LEU A 220 -9.38 -0.75 4.61
CA LEU A 220 -9.26 -0.49 3.18
C LEU A 220 -9.68 0.95 2.88
N SER A 221 -8.76 1.73 2.31
CA SER A 221 -9.12 3.01 1.71
C SER A 221 -10.06 2.80 0.53
N LYS A 222 -10.68 3.87 0.01
CA LYS A 222 -11.53 3.79 -1.19
C LYS A 222 -10.79 3.17 -2.38
N ALA A 223 -9.51 3.46 -2.54
CA ALA A 223 -8.69 2.90 -3.62
C ALA A 223 -8.41 1.40 -3.39
N ASP A 224 -8.11 1.02 -2.15
CA ASP A 224 -7.83 -0.38 -1.78
C ASP A 224 -9.09 -1.24 -1.86
N LEU A 225 -10.24 -0.73 -1.40
CA LEU A 225 -11.53 -1.39 -1.53
C LEU A 225 -11.87 -1.66 -3.01
N LYS A 226 -11.64 -0.68 -3.88
CA LYS A 226 -11.83 -0.86 -5.32
C LYS A 226 -10.89 -1.93 -5.90
N ASN A 227 -9.64 -1.98 -5.46
CA ASN A 227 -8.68 -3.02 -5.87
C ASN A 227 -9.12 -4.40 -5.36
N PHE A 228 -9.58 -4.49 -4.12
CA PHE A 228 -10.13 -5.70 -3.53
C PHE A 228 -11.35 -6.21 -4.33
N SER A 229 -12.31 -5.33 -4.64
CA SER A 229 -13.47 -5.68 -5.46
C SER A 229 -13.09 -6.14 -6.88
N ILE A 230 -12.07 -5.52 -7.49
CA ILE A 230 -11.53 -5.95 -8.80
C ILE A 230 -10.98 -7.37 -8.71
N ASN A 231 -10.17 -7.66 -7.69
CA ASN A 231 -9.58 -8.98 -7.47
C ASN A 231 -10.66 -10.02 -7.17
N MET A 232 -11.73 -9.65 -6.48
CA MET A 232 -12.84 -10.56 -6.21
C MET A 232 -13.71 -10.82 -7.43
N GLY A 233 -14.01 -9.79 -8.23
CA GLY A 233 -14.83 -9.92 -9.44
C GLY A 233 -14.06 -10.38 -10.69
N LEU A 234 -12.73 -10.50 -10.63
CA LEU A 234 -11.83 -10.75 -11.77
C LEU A 234 -12.07 -9.80 -12.96
N SER A 235 -12.48 -8.57 -12.67
CA SER A 235 -12.80 -7.58 -13.68
C SER A 235 -12.33 -6.21 -13.24
N LEU A 236 -11.78 -5.45 -14.19
CA LEU A 236 -11.41 -4.06 -13.96
C LEU A 236 -11.80 -3.21 -15.15
N VAL A 237 -11.99 -1.92 -14.92
CA VAL A 237 -12.21 -0.95 -15.99
C VAL A 237 -10.96 -0.11 -16.19
N GLY A 238 -10.42 -0.12 -17.41
CA GLY A 238 -9.21 0.59 -17.74
C GLY A 238 -8.78 0.37 -19.19
N ILE A 239 -7.48 0.46 -19.44
CA ILE A 239 -6.91 0.27 -20.78
C ILE A 239 -6.40 -1.16 -21.03
N GLY A 240 -6.20 -1.97 -19.99
CA GLY A 240 -5.74 -3.35 -20.14
C GLY A 240 -4.24 -3.47 -20.42
N ALA A 241 -3.43 -2.77 -19.63
CA ALA A 241 -1.97 -2.85 -19.67
C ALA A 241 -1.43 -3.04 -18.24
N MET A 242 -0.38 -3.85 -18.10
CA MET A 242 0.41 -3.94 -16.87
C MET A 242 1.56 -2.95 -16.96
N LEU A 243 1.71 -2.15 -15.91
CA LEU A 243 2.73 -1.10 -15.82
C LEU A 243 3.78 -1.48 -14.79
N ARG A 244 5.01 -1.06 -15.03
CA ARG A 244 6.13 -1.14 -14.10
C ARG A 244 6.87 0.19 -14.07
N THR A 245 7.39 0.57 -12.91
CA THR A 245 8.29 1.74 -12.82
C THR A 245 9.67 1.38 -13.33
N GLU A 246 10.19 2.16 -14.29
CA GLU A 246 11.56 2.07 -14.80
C GLU A 246 12.10 3.49 -15.01
N ASP A 247 13.21 3.83 -14.35
CA ASP A 247 13.86 5.15 -14.44
C ASP A 247 12.92 6.35 -14.26
N GLY A 248 11.97 6.25 -13.32
CA GLY A 248 10.98 7.30 -13.05
C GLY A 248 9.82 7.35 -14.05
N TYR A 249 9.73 6.41 -15.00
CA TYR A 249 8.62 6.31 -15.93
C TYR A 249 7.72 5.11 -15.62
N ALA A 250 6.42 5.26 -15.87
CA ALA A 250 5.51 4.13 -15.94
C ALA A 250 5.64 3.45 -17.33
N LYS A 251 6.36 2.33 -17.38
CA LYS A 251 6.62 1.53 -18.58
C LYS A 251 5.57 0.45 -18.76
N ILE A 252 5.13 0.23 -19.99
CA ILE A 252 4.23 -0.87 -20.36
C ILE A 252 5.03 -2.18 -20.34
N GLU A 253 4.76 -3.03 -19.35
CA GLU A 253 5.39 -4.35 -19.23
C GLU A 253 4.68 -5.39 -20.11
N SER A 254 3.35 -5.41 -20.08
CA SER A 254 2.55 -6.34 -20.88
C SER A 254 1.16 -5.77 -21.18
N LEU A 255 0.47 -6.36 -22.16
CA LEU A 255 -0.91 -6.01 -22.53
C LEU A 255 -1.84 -7.17 -22.25
N VAL A 256 -3.01 -6.89 -21.68
CA VAL A 256 -4.00 -7.90 -21.35
C VAL A 256 -4.69 -8.37 -22.66
N PRO A 257 -4.71 -9.68 -22.95
CA PRO A 257 -5.39 -10.21 -24.13
C PRO A 257 -6.86 -9.79 -24.22
N GLY A 258 -7.24 -9.20 -25.35
CA GLY A 258 -8.60 -8.68 -25.60
C GLY A 258 -8.92 -7.34 -24.90
N GLY A 259 -7.96 -6.74 -24.20
CA GLY A 259 -8.10 -5.42 -23.58
C GLY A 259 -8.05 -4.26 -24.59
N PRO A 260 -8.53 -3.05 -24.22
CA PRO A 260 -8.55 -1.89 -25.10
C PRO A 260 -7.21 -1.52 -25.73
N ALA A 261 -6.13 -1.54 -24.95
CA ALA A 261 -4.78 -1.22 -25.38
C ALA A 261 -4.29 -2.16 -26.49
N GLN A 262 -4.51 -3.47 -26.33
CA GLN A 262 -4.16 -4.46 -27.35
C GLN A 262 -5.03 -4.30 -28.60
N LYS A 263 -6.35 -4.13 -28.42
CA LYS A 263 -7.30 -3.95 -29.53
C LYS A 263 -7.01 -2.70 -30.36
N ALA A 264 -6.60 -1.61 -29.71
CA ALA A 264 -6.26 -0.37 -30.40
C ALA A 264 -4.95 -0.48 -31.17
N GLY A 265 -4.00 -1.32 -30.72
CA GLY A 265 -2.68 -1.51 -31.35
C GLY A 265 -1.78 -0.27 -31.35
N SER A 266 -2.24 0.82 -30.74
CA SER A 266 -1.56 2.13 -30.74
C SER A 266 -0.45 2.24 -29.71
N ILE A 267 -0.46 1.36 -28.70
CA ILE A 267 0.50 1.24 -27.60
C ILE A 267 1.20 -0.13 -27.67
N LYS A 268 2.48 -0.16 -27.33
CA LYS A 268 3.32 -1.37 -27.40
C LYS A 268 3.98 -1.66 -26.06
N VAL A 269 4.42 -2.91 -25.90
CA VAL A 269 5.31 -3.30 -24.79
C VAL A 269 6.60 -2.48 -24.87
N GLY A 270 7.03 -1.92 -23.74
CA GLY A 270 8.18 -1.06 -23.62
C GLY A 270 7.90 0.44 -23.75
N ASP A 271 6.69 0.86 -24.17
CA ASP A 271 6.33 2.28 -24.22
C ASP A 271 6.36 2.88 -22.81
N ARG A 272 6.80 4.13 -22.69
CA ARG A 272 6.92 4.85 -21.42
C ARG A 272 5.91 5.98 -21.34
N ILE A 273 5.05 5.98 -20.34
CA ILE A 273 4.03 7.02 -20.13
C ILE A 273 4.68 8.22 -19.44
N THR A 274 4.44 9.41 -20.00
CA THR A 274 5.03 10.67 -19.52
C THR A 274 3.99 11.67 -19.02
N ALA A 275 2.77 11.60 -19.56
CA ALA A 275 1.65 12.39 -19.07
C ALA A 275 0.32 11.69 -19.33
N VAL A 276 -0.68 11.98 -18.50
CA VAL A 276 -2.03 11.42 -18.56
C VAL A 276 -3.05 12.56 -18.57
N ALA A 277 -4.05 12.47 -19.45
CA ALA A 277 -5.14 13.43 -19.57
C ALA A 277 -6.50 12.72 -19.50
N GLN A 278 -7.44 13.32 -18.76
CA GLN A 278 -8.82 12.85 -18.62
C GLN A 278 -9.70 13.45 -19.71
N GLY A 279 -10.15 12.65 -20.68
CA GLY A 279 -10.94 13.16 -21.81
C GLY A 279 -10.25 14.35 -22.49
N PRO A 280 -10.94 15.51 -22.63
CA PRO A 280 -10.37 16.70 -23.26
C PRO A 280 -9.47 17.55 -22.35
N ALA A 281 -9.35 17.23 -21.05
CA ALA A 281 -8.54 18.02 -20.10
C ALA A 281 -7.04 17.98 -20.43
N ASP A 282 -6.30 18.97 -19.92
CA ASP A 282 -4.85 19.06 -20.13
C ASP A 282 -4.08 17.85 -19.58
N PHE A 283 -2.90 17.64 -20.15
CA PHE A 283 -1.99 16.60 -19.72
C PHE A 283 -1.39 16.94 -18.36
N ALA A 284 -1.59 16.05 -17.39
CA ALA A 284 -0.86 16.05 -16.14
C ALA A 284 0.40 15.20 -16.30
N ASP A 285 1.56 15.77 -15.96
CA ASP A 285 2.84 15.07 -15.95
C ASP A 285 2.83 13.94 -14.92
N VAL A 286 3.33 12.77 -15.31
CA VAL A 286 3.40 11.59 -14.44
C VAL A 286 4.81 11.02 -14.33
N ARG A 287 5.82 11.76 -14.80
CA ARG A 287 7.22 11.39 -14.60
C ARG A 287 7.55 11.50 -13.13
N ASP A 288 8.32 10.54 -12.65
CA ASP A 288 8.72 10.37 -11.25
C ASP A 288 7.59 10.17 -10.24
N MET A 289 6.33 10.23 -10.69
CA MET A 289 5.15 9.96 -9.89
C MET A 289 5.08 8.48 -9.51
N ARG A 290 4.58 8.20 -8.31
CA ARG A 290 4.30 6.82 -7.89
C ARG A 290 3.36 6.10 -8.86
N LEU A 291 3.69 4.85 -9.11
CA LEU A 291 3.01 4.00 -10.10
C LEU A 291 1.52 3.82 -9.83
N ASP A 292 1.14 3.69 -8.57
CA ASP A 292 -0.26 3.53 -8.13
C ASP A 292 -1.11 4.75 -8.49
N LYS A 293 -0.61 5.96 -8.27
CA LYS A 293 -1.28 7.20 -8.69
C LYS A 293 -1.39 7.28 -10.21
N VAL A 294 -0.34 6.92 -10.96
CA VAL A 294 -0.41 6.84 -12.44
C VAL A 294 -1.48 5.83 -12.89
N VAL A 295 -1.53 4.65 -12.28
CA VAL A 295 -2.52 3.61 -12.55
C VAL A 295 -3.94 4.11 -12.24
N GLU A 296 -4.13 4.84 -11.15
CA GLU A 296 -5.41 5.45 -10.79
C GLU A 296 -5.89 6.43 -11.86
N MET A 297 -5.01 7.31 -12.35
CA MET A 297 -5.32 8.25 -13.43
C MET A 297 -5.67 7.53 -14.75
N ILE A 298 -5.00 6.43 -15.06
CA ILE A 298 -5.26 5.66 -16.28
C ILE A 298 -6.58 4.90 -16.19
N ARG A 299 -6.94 4.42 -15.00
CA ARG A 299 -8.25 3.81 -14.73
C ARG A 299 -9.36 4.85 -14.75
N GLY A 300 -10.61 4.40 -14.79
CA GLY A 300 -11.75 5.31 -14.85
C GLY A 300 -13.05 4.59 -15.15
N LYS A 301 -14.10 5.36 -15.44
CA LYS A 301 -15.42 4.82 -15.79
C LYS A 301 -15.40 4.22 -17.20
N LYS A 302 -16.19 3.17 -17.41
CA LYS A 302 -16.32 2.48 -18.70
C LYS A 302 -16.85 3.44 -19.75
N GLY A 303 -16.32 3.37 -20.97
CA GLY A 303 -16.68 4.25 -22.09
C GLY A 303 -16.03 5.64 -22.05
N THR A 304 -15.37 6.03 -20.95
CA THR A 304 -14.65 7.30 -20.91
C THR A 304 -13.32 7.21 -21.65
N LYS A 305 -12.84 8.35 -22.16
CA LYS A 305 -11.57 8.45 -22.87
C LYS A 305 -10.44 8.85 -21.95
N VAL A 306 -9.27 8.24 -22.14
CA VAL A 306 -8.00 8.65 -21.54
C VAL A 306 -7.01 8.93 -22.66
N ARG A 307 -6.25 10.01 -22.52
CA ARG A 307 -5.15 10.34 -23.43
C ARG A 307 -3.83 10.16 -22.71
N LEU A 308 -2.90 9.47 -23.35
CA LEU A 308 -1.57 9.18 -22.83
C LEU A 308 -0.54 9.84 -23.74
N LEU A 309 0.39 10.58 -23.15
CA LEU A 309 1.58 11.05 -23.84
C LEU A 309 2.70 10.05 -23.58
N VAL A 310 3.15 9.34 -24.62
CA VAL A 310 4.11 8.24 -24.48
C VAL A 310 5.41 8.49 -25.24
N ILE A 311 6.50 7.94 -24.72
CA ILE A 311 7.75 7.71 -25.45
C ILE A 311 7.66 6.31 -26.04
N PRO A 312 7.66 6.15 -27.37
CA PRO A 312 7.67 4.82 -27.98
C PRO A 312 8.90 4.00 -27.56
N ALA A 313 8.73 2.69 -27.40
CA ALA A 313 9.82 1.77 -27.08
C ALA A 313 10.94 1.77 -28.14
N ASP A 314 10.54 1.91 -29.41
CA ASP A 314 11.39 1.92 -30.60
C ASP A 314 11.86 3.32 -31.00
N ALA A 315 11.64 4.34 -30.15
CA ALA A 315 12.03 5.71 -30.45
C ALA A 315 13.57 5.85 -30.46
N PRO A 316 14.18 6.26 -31.59
CA PRO A 316 15.62 6.49 -31.66
C PRO A 316 16.06 7.73 -30.88
N ASP A 317 15.11 8.60 -30.53
CA ASP A 317 15.31 9.79 -29.73
C ASP A 317 14.25 9.83 -28.62
N PRO A 318 14.65 9.88 -27.33
CA PRO A 318 13.74 9.97 -26.21
C PRO A 318 12.96 11.28 -26.15
N SER A 319 13.22 12.29 -27.01
CA SER A 319 12.39 13.49 -27.15
C SER A 319 11.09 13.23 -27.92
N LYS A 320 11.03 12.18 -28.74
CA LYS A 320 9.84 11.86 -29.52
C LYS A 320 8.72 11.41 -28.60
N ARG A 321 7.60 12.13 -28.67
CA ARG A 321 6.37 11.84 -27.93
C ARG A 321 5.25 11.52 -28.91
N LYS A 322 4.40 10.58 -28.54
CA LYS A 322 3.17 10.24 -29.26
C LYS A 322 1.99 10.37 -28.31
N THR A 323 0.95 11.07 -28.75
CA THR A 323 -0.33 11.07 -28.05
C THR A 323 -1.15 9.86 -28.49
N ILE A 324 -1.64 9.10 -27.52
CA ILE A 324 -2.51 7.93 -27.73
C ILE A 324 -3.81 8.18 -26.98
N GLU A 325 -4.94 8.07 -27.67
CA GLU A 325 -6.26 8.08 -27.07
C GLU A 325 -6.79 6.66 -26.97
N LEU A 326 -7.28 6.27 -25.78
CA LEU A 326 -7.89 4.97 -25.52
C LEU A 326 -9.26 5.17 -24.86
N VAL A 327 -10.22 4.36 -25.28
CA VAL A 327 -11.52 4.26 -24.60
C VAL A 327 -11.40 3.18 -23.54
N ARG A 328 -11.74 3.53 -22.30
CA ARG A 328 -11.72 2.57 -21.18
C ARG A 328 -12.83 1.55 -21.36
N ASP A 329 -12.48 0.29 -21.22
CA ASP A 329 -13.42 -0.81 -21.25
C ASP A 329 -13.19 -1.75 -20.07
N GLU A 330 -14.14 -2.62 -19.87
CA GLU A 330 -14.06 -3.72 -18.93
C GLU A 330 -13.12 -4.79 -19.46
N ILE A 331 -12.14 -5.14 -18.63
CA ILE A 331 -11.11 -6.14 -18.91
C ILE A 331 -11.33 -7.30 -17.95
N LYS A 332 -11.53 -8.48 -18.52
CA LYS A 332 -11.67 -9.73 -17.77
C LYS A 332 -10.30 -10.34 -17.52
N LEU A 333 -10.00 -10.66 -16.27
CA LEU A 333 -8.73 -11.26 -15.86
C LEU A 333 -8.79 -12.79 -16.04
N LYS A 334 -8.85 -13.24 -17.30
CA LYS A 334 -8.95 -14.67 -17.67
C LYS A 334 -7.79 -15.54 -17.15
N ASP A 335 -6.66 -14.91 -16.82
CA ASP A 335 -5.50 -15.58 -16.21
C ASP A 335 -5.71 -15.97 -14.76
N GLN A 336 -6.70 -15.37 -14.10
CA GLN A 336 -7.05 -15.60 -12.71
C GLN A 336 -8.33 -16.45 -12.56
N GLU A 337 -8.99 -16.78 -13.67
CA GLU A 337 -10.14 -17.67 -13.69
C GLU A 337 -9.73 -19.13 -13.44
N ALA A 338 -10.71 -19.95 -13.04
CA ALA A 338 -10.50 -21.40 -12.95
C ALA A 338 -10.13 -21.96 -14.33
N ARG A 339 -9.17 -22.87 -14.36
CA ARG A 339 -8.69 -23.51 -15.58
C ARG A 339 -8.71 -25.02 -15.40
N ALA A 340 -8.94 -25.73 -16.49
CA ALA A 340 -8.83 -27.18 -16.48
C ALA A 340 -7.92 -27.66 -17.60
N ASP A 341 -7.05 -28.59 -17.26
CA ASP A 341 -6.16 -29.30 -18.15
C ASP A 341 -6.44 -30.80 -18.09
N ILE A 342 -6.02 -31.55 -19.10
CA ILE A 342 -6.07 -33.02 -19.09
C ILE A 342 -4.64 -33.53 -18.98
N ILE A 343 -4.37 -34.26 -17.92
CA ILE A 343 -3.09 -34.92 -17.68
C ILE A 343 -3.26 -36.41 -17.95
N ILE A 344 -2.43 -36.96 -18.82
CA ILE A 344 -2.41 -38.40 -19.09
C ILE A 344 -1.36 -39.05 -18.20
N LYS A 345 -1.78 -40.02 -17.38
CA LYS A 345 -0.90 -40.82 -16.53
C LYS A 345 -1.14 -42.30 -16.79
N LYS A 346 -0.16 -43.13 -16.46
CA LYS A 346 -0.34 -44.58 -16.46
C LYS A 346 -0.90 -45.01 -15.11
N ASP A 347 -1.88 -45.89 -15.11
CA ASP A 347 -2.34 -46.55 -13.89
C ASP A 347 -1.37 -47.66 -13.43
N LYS A 348 -1.79 -48.48 -12.46
CA LYS A 348 -0.98 -49.57 -11.91
C LYS A 348 -0.71 -50.69 -12.92
N ASP A 349 -1.58 -50.83 -13.92
CA ASP A 349 -1.51 -51.86 -14.96
C ASP A 349 -0.78 -51.35 -16.21
N GLY A 350 -0.43 -50.05 -16.23
CA GLY A 350 0.32 -49.40 -17.30
C GLY A 350 -0.56 -48.71 -18.35
N GLU A 351 -1.88 -48.75 -18.19
CA GLU A 351 -2.85 -48.20 -19.13
C GLU A 351 -3.01 -46.69 -18.98
N PRO A 352 -3.21 -45.94 -20.09
CA PRO A 352 -3.32 -44.49 -20.04
C PRO A 352 -4.68 -44.05 -19.47
N VAL A 353 -4.63 -43.38 -18.32
CA VAL A 353 -5.77 -42.73 -17.67
C VAL A 353 -5.67 -41.22 -17.86
N LYS A 354 -6.76 -40.62 -18.36
CA LYS A 354 -6.93 -39.17 -18.43
C LYS A 354 -7.43 -38.64 -17.08
N LEU A 355 -6.70 -37.71 -16.48
CA LEU A 355 -7.09 -37.00 -15.27
C LEU A 355 -7.41 -35.55 -15.61
N GLY A 356 -8.57 -35.06 -15.18
CA GLY A 356 -8.89 -33.63 -15.22
C GLY A 356 -8.19 -32.91 -14.09
N TRP A 357 -7.37 -31.92 -14.41
CA TRP A 357 -6.67 -31.08 -13.43
C TRP A 357 -7.30 -29.70 -13.43
N ILE A 358 -8.07 -29.37 -12.40
CA ILE A 358 -8.69 -28.06 -12.22
C ILE A 358 -7.78 -27.21 -11.34
N THR A 359 -7.19 -26.16 -11.89
CA THR A 359 -6.48 -25.15 -11.11
C THR A 359 -7.46 -24.06 -10.71
N LEU A 360 -7.62 -23.83 -9.41
CA LEU A 360 -8.50 -22.79 -8.87
C LEU A 360 -7.68 -21.74 -8.09
N PRO A 361 -7.34 -20.59 -8.69
CA PRO A 361 -6.49 -19.57 -8.06
C PRO A 361 -7.11 -18.90 -6.83
N SER A 362 -8.43 -18.71 -6.80
CA SER A 362 -9.17 -18.10 -5.69
C SER A 362 -10.65 -18.45 -5.78
N PHE A 363 -11.40 -18.23 -4.70
CA PHE A 363 -12.87 -18.28 -4.70
C PHE A 363 -13.44 -16.92 -5.13
N TYR A 364 -13.28 -16.57 -6.41
CA TYR A 364 -13.75 -15.30 -6.96
C TYR A 364 -15.27 -15.23 -7.10
N ALA A 365 -15.82 -14.04 -6.83
CA ALA A 365 -17.23 -13.69 -6.96
C ALA A 365 -17.37 -12.20 -7.28
N ASP A 366 -18.25 -11.87 -8.22
CA ASP A 366 -18.66 -10.49 -8.46
C ASP A 366 -19.77 -10.11 -7.48
N MET A 367 -19.40 -9.44 -6.39
CA MET A 367 -20.28 -9.07 -5.27
C MET A 367 -21.37 -8.05 -5.68
N GLU A 368 -21.16 -7.26 -6.73
CA GLU A 368 -22.13 -6.25 -7.15
C GLU A 368 -23.08 -6.80 -8.21
N ARG A 369 -22.54 -7.36 -9.30
CA ARG A 369 -23.34 -7.68 -10.49
C ARG A 369 -23.57 -9.18 -10.68
N HIS A 370 -22.98 -10.01 -9.81
CA HIS A 370 -23.10 -11.48 -9.85
C HIS A 370 -22.78 -12.09 -11.22
N GLN A 371 -21.97 -11.40 -12.04
CA GLN A 371 -21.62 -11.86 -13.39
C GLN A 371 -20.52 -12.92 -13.36
N LYS A 372 -19.68 -12.90 -12.33
CA LYS A 372 -18.57 -13.83 -12.15
C LYS A 372 -18.79 -14.71 -10.92
N SER A 373 -18.62 -16.02 -11.10
CA SER A 373 -18.81 -17.03 -10.05
C SER A 373 -17.87 -18.20 -10.32
N THR A 374 -17.10 -18.56 -9.30
CA THR A 374 -16.21 -19.72 -9.29
C THR A 374 -16.99 -21.00 -9.57
N THR A 375 -18.09 -21.23 -8.86
CA THR A 375 -18.93 -22.42 -9.00
C THR A 375 -19.47 -22.57 -10.41
N LYS A 376 -19.96 -21.48 -11.03
CA LYS A 376 -20.46 -21.52 -12.42
C LYS A 376 -19.36 -21.89 -13.42
N ASP A 377 -18.17 -21.32 -13.26
CA ASP A 377 -17.05 -21.59 -14.15
C ASP A 377 -16.53 -23.01 -13.98
N VAL A 378 -16.35 -23.49 -12.74
CA VAL A 378 -15.93 -24.86 -12.46
C VAL A 378 -16.96 -25.87 -12.97
N LEU A 379 -18.26 -25.60 -12.83
CA LEU A 379 -19.30 -26.47 -13.40
C LEU A 379 -19.19 -26.59 -14.93
N GLN A 380 -18.85 -25.50 -15.63
CA GLN A 380 -18.62 -25.56 -17.08
C GLN A 380 -17.38 -26.40 -17.42
N LEU A 381 -16.30 -26.25 -16.65
CA LEU A 381 -15.09 -27.05 -16.80
C LEU A 381 -15.36 -28.54 -16.53
N LEU A 382 -16.11 -28.87 -15.48
CA LEU A 382 -16.54 -30.24 -15.17
C LEU A 382 -17.38 -30.85 -16.29
N LYS A 383 -18.34 -30.10 -16.84
CA LYS A 383 -19.13 -30.54 -18.00
C LYS A 383 -18.25 -30.82 -19.22
N ARG A 384 -17.24 -29.99 -19.48
CA ARG A 384 -16.26 -30.20 -20.56
C ARG A 384 -15.42 -31.44 -20.30
N LEU A 385 -14.83 -31.57 -19.12
CA LEU A 385 -13.99 -32.71 -18.72
C LEU A 385 -14.77 -34.04 -18.77
N LYS A 386 -16.04 -34.03 -18.37
CA LYS A 386 -16.92 -35.21 -18.48
C LYS A 386 -17.12 -35.65 -19.93
N LYS A 387 -17.25 -34.71 -20.88
CA LYS A 387 -17.31 -35.02 -22.32
C LYS A 387 -16.00 -35.61 -22.86
N GLU A 388 -14.87 -35.30 -22.22
CA GLU A 388 -13.54 -35.81 -22.57
C GLU A 388 -13.23 -37.20 -21.97
N ASN A 389 -14.19 -37.80 -21.26
CA ASN A 389 -14.10 -39.13 -20.62
C ASN A 389 -12.88 -39.27 -19.69
N ILE A 390 -12.69 -38.30 -18.80
CA ILE A 390 -11.66 -38.41 -17.75
C ILE A 390 -12.00 -39.52 -16.74
N GLY A 391 -10.97 -40.20 -16.22
CA GLY A 391 -11.09 -41.22 -15.19
C GLY A 391 -11.00 -40.69 -13.75
N GLY A 392 -10.63 -39.43 -13.56
CA GLY A 392 -10.53 -38.80 -12.25
C GLY A 392 -10.29 -37.30 -12.31
N ILE A 393 -10.55 -36.60 -11.21
CA ILE A 393 -10.40 -35.14 -11.08
C ILE A 393 -9.43 -34.83 -9.95
N VAL A 394 -8.55 -33.86 -10.17
CA VAL A 394 -7.75 -33.20 -9.15
C VAL A 394 -8.15 -31.72 -9.12
N VAL A 395 -8.42 -31.20 -7.93
CA VAL A 395 -8.64 -29.76 -7.71
C VAL A 395 -7.41 -29.20 -7.01
N ASP A 396 -6.66 -28.34 -7.69
CA ASP A 396 -5.44 -27.72 -7.19
C ASP A 396 -5.75 -26.39 -6.50
N LEU A 397 -5.63 -26.41 -5.17
CA LEU A 397 -5.81 -25.25 -4.27
C LEU A 397 -4.48 -24.76 -3.67
N ARG A 398 -3.32 -25.28 -4.11
CA ARG A 398 -2.02 -25.02 -3.43
C ARG A 398 -1.60 -23.55 -3.36
N ARG A 399 -2.15 -22.71 -4.24
CA ARG A 399 -1.90 -21.25 -4.28
C ARG A 399 -3.19 -20.43 -4.12
N ASN A 400 -4.21 -21.05 -3.53
CA ASN A 400 -5.50 -20.42 -3.31
C ASN A 400 -5.54 -19.77 -1.92
N GLY A 401 -5.60 -18.44 -1.89
CA GLY A 401 -5.66 -17.65 -0.65
C GLY A 401 -7.06 -17.49 -0.05
N GLY A 402 -8.08 -18.17 -0.60
CA GLY A 402 -9.48 -18.01 -0.20
C GLY A 402 -10.29 -17.14 -1.17
N GLY A 403 -11.32 -16.48 -0.64
CA GLY A 403 -12.24 -15.63 -1.38
C GLY A 403 -13.65 -15.68 -0.79
N SER A 404 -14.66 -15.63 -1.65
CA SER A 404 -16.07 -15.69 -1.24
C SER A 404 -16.40 -17.01 -0.55
N LEU A 405 -16.89 -16.91 0.69
CA LEU A 405 -17.39 -18.05 1.45
C LEU A 405 -18.58 -18.72 0.76
N GLU A 406 -19.47 -17.93 0.15
CA GLU A 406 -20.62 -18.46 -0.58
C GLU A 406 -20.20 -19.33 -1.76
N GLU A 407 -19.17 -18.90 -2.50
CA GLU A 407 -18.59 -19.68 -3.61
C GLU A 407 -17.89 -20.95 -3.09
N ALA A 408 -17.21 -20.88 -1.94
CA ALA A 408 -16.61 -22.06 -1.33
C ALA A 408 -17.67 -23.11 -0.95
N ILE A 409 -18.78 -22.68 -0.34
CA ILE A 409 -19.91 -23.55 -0.02
C ILE A 409 -20.54 -24.10 -1.30
N ALA A 410 -20.91 -23.22 -2.24
CA ALA A 410 -21.59 -23.61 -3.47
C ALA A 410 -20.74 -24.56 -4.34
N LEU A 411 -19.42 -24.37 -4.36
CA LEU A 411 -18.50 -25.25 -5.09
C LEU A 411 -18.48 -26.67 -4.53
N THR A 412 -18.58 -26.85 -3.21
CA THR A 412 -18.65 -28.19 -2.59
C THR A 412 -19.94 -28.94 -2.90
N GLY A 413 -20.98 -28.24 -3.39
CA GLY A 413 -22.22 -28.84 -3.86
C GLY A 413 -22.21 -29.35 -5.31
N LEU A 414 -21.12 -29.14 -6.07
CA LEU A 414 -20.94 -29.68 -7.42
C LEU A 414 -20.50 -31.15 -7.39
#